data_AF-A0A7R6VKF7-F1
#
_entry.id   AF-A0A7R6VKF7-F1
#
_cell.length_a   1.000
_cell.length_b   1.000
_cell.length_c   1.000
_cell.angle_alpha   90.00
_cell.angle_beta   90.00
_cell.angle_gamma   90.00
#
_symmetry.space_group_name_H-M   'P 1'
#
loop_
_entity.id
_entity.type
_entity.pdbx_description
1 polymer ?
#
loop_
_entity_poly.entity_id
_entity_poly.type
_entity_poly.pdbx_seq_one_letter_code
_entity_poly.pdbx_strand_id
1 'polypeptide(L)'
;MLHILKKIADWIVEHEKDEALDCTVPDEIIDEWLETIEEKKRRMEEHGHTDSAQYEMLSDLEKKVKEIKAIRAKKCHIKPS
;
A
#
# COMPACT_ATOMS: atom_id res chain seq x y z
N MET A 1 -4.24 -13.00 4.49
CA MET A 1 -4.99 -11.73 4.38
C MET A 1 -4.71 -10.75 5.52
N LEU A 2 -5.09 -10.97 6.79
CA LEU A 2 -4.80 -10.01 7.89
C LEU A 2 -3.29 -9.74 8.09
N HIS A 3 -2.45 -10.75 7.85
CA HIS A 3 -1.00 -10.63 7.94
C HIS A 3 -0.40 -9.69 6.90
N ILE A 4 -1.01 -9.54 5.72
CA ILE A 4 -0.51 -8.65 4.66
C ILE A 4 -0.82 -7.20 5.03
N LEU A 5 -2.06 -6.91 5.43
CA LEU A 5 -2.44 -5.57 5.90
C LEU A 5 -1.62 -5.12 7.11
N LYS A 6 -1.33 -6.02 8.05
CA LYS A 6 -0.45 -5.72 9.18
C LYS A 6 0.97 -5.41 8.70
N LYS A 7 1.53 -6.22 7.80
CA LYS A 7 2.85 -5.95 7.21
C LYS A 7 2.90 -4.62 6.46
N ILE A 8 1.83 -4.25 5.75
CA ILE A 8 1.72 -2.96 5.06
C ILE A 8 1.71 -1.81 6.07
N ALA A 9 0.89 -1.92 7.13
CA ALA A 9 0.80 -0.89 8.15
C ALA A 9 2.11 -0.75 8.93
N ASP A 10 2.74 -1.87 9.33
CA ASP A 10 4.03 -1.89 10.01
C ASP A 10 5.12 -1.29 9.10
N TRP A 11 5.19 -1.70 7.82
CA TRP A 11 6.13 -1.15 6.85
C TRP A 11 5.93 0.35 6.65
N ILE A 12 4.70 0.82 6.44
CA ILE A 12 4.44 2.27 6.28
C ILE A 12 4.83 3.05 7.54
N VAL A 13 4.50 2.55 8.73
CA VAL A 13 4.83 3.23 10.00
C VAL A 13 6.33 3.25 10.25
N GLU A 14 7.04 2.18 9.94
CA GLU A 14 8.49 2.09 10.12
C GLU A 14 9.25 2.89 9.05
N HIS A 15 8.70 3.01 7.83
CA HIS A 15 9.43 3.47 6.64
C HIS A 15 8.92 4.78 6.03
N GLU A 16 7.95 5.46 6.67
CA GLU A 16 7.20 6.63 6.17
C GLU A 16 8.07 7.84 5.74
N LYS A 17 9.39 7.82 5.97
CA LYS A 17 10.30 8.88 5.53
C LYS A 17 11.57 8.42 4.81
N ASP A 18 12.18 7.30 5.19
CA ASP A 18 13.53 6.97 4.71
C ASP A 18 13.60 5.83 3.67
N GLU A 19 12.64 4.89 3.64
CA GLU A 19 12.73 3.68 2.78
C GLU A 19 11.74 3.64 1.60
N ALA A 20 10.91 4.67 1.39
CA ALA A 20 10.32 4.89 0.06
C ALA A 20 11.41 5.15 -1.03
N LEU A 21 12.66 5.32 -0.59
CA LEU A 21 13.90 5.35 -1.37
C LEU A 21 14.46 3.95 -1.68
N ASP A 22 14.10 2.92 -0.90
CA ASP A 22 14.75 1.63 -0.98
C ASP A 22 14.14 0.78 -2.10
N CYS A 23 14.88 0.68 -3.20
CA CYS A 23 14.47 -0.05 -4.40
C CYS A 23 14.62 -1.58 -4.26
N THR A 24 14.97 -2.09 -3.06
CA THR A 24 15.13 -3.53 -2.79
C THR A 24 13.80 -4.29 -2.79
N VAL A 25 12.71 -3.64 -2.38
CA VAL A 25 11.37 -4.24 -2.45
C VAL A 25 10.94 -4.31 -3.92
N PRO A 26 10.56 -5.47 -4.47
CA PRO A 26 10.05 -5.55 -5.84
C PRO A 26 8.73 -4.80 -5.99
N ASP A 27 8.52 -4.15 -7.14
CA ASP A 27 7.26 -3.44 -7.40
C ASP A 27 6.04 -4.39 -7.42
N GLU A 28 6.24 -5.68 -7.73
CA GLU A 28 5.23 -6.74 -7.62
C GLU A 28 4.63 -6.86 -6.20
N ILE A 29 5.44 -6.63 -5.16
CA ILE A 29 4.97 -6.66 -3.78
C ILE A 29 4.06 -5.47 -3.47
N ILE A 30 4.40 -4.30 -4.01
CA ILE A 30 3.60 -3.09 -3.86
C ILE A 30 2.26 -3.25 -4.61
N ASP A 31 2.29 -3.93 -5.76
CA ASP A 31 1.08 -4.25 -6.53
C ASP A 31 0.19 -5.26 -5.78
N GLU A 32 0.75 -6.31 -5.18
CA GLU A 32 0.01 -7.26 -4.32
C GLU A 32 -0.65 -6.55 -3.12
N TRP A 33 0.02 -5.55 -2.55
CA TRP A 33 -0.53 -4.76 -1.45
C TRP A 33 -1.74 -3.94 -1.90
N LEU A 34 -1.66 -3.28 -3.05
CA LEU A 34 -2.79 -2.54 -3.63
C LEU A 34 -3.96 -3.46 -3.93
N GLU A 35 -3.71 -4.58 -4.60
CA GLU A 35 -4.75 -5.57 -4.93
C GLU A 35 -5.45 -6.08 -3.66
N THR A 36 -4.68 -6.39 -2.62
CA THR A 36 -5.24 -6.87 -1.34
C THR A 36 -6.13 -5.81 -0.67
N ILE A 37 -5.73 -4.54 -0.71
CA ILE A 37 -6.51 -3.43 -0.14
C ILE A 37 -7.79 -3.20 -0.95
N GLU A 38 -7.68 -3.14 -2.28
CA GLU A 38 -8.81 -2.93 -3.19
C GLU A 38 -9.82 -4.08 -3.11
N GLU A 39 -9.37 -5.33 -3.07
CA GLU A 39 -10.24 -6.49 -2.91
C GLU A 39 -11.02 -6.41 -1.59
N LYS A 40 -10.36 -6.02 -0.51
CA LYS A 40 -10.99 -5.90 0.81
C LYS A 40 -12.00 -4.75 0.85
N LYS A 41 -11.67 -3.60 0.25
CA LYS A 41 -12.61 -2.47 0.10
C LYS A 41 -13.83 -2.88 -0.72
N ARG A 42 -13.63 -3.56 -1.86
CA ARG A 42 -14.73 -4.08 -2.70
C ARG A 42 -15.66 -4.99 -1.92
N ARG A 43 -15.12 -5.93 -1.15
CA ARG A 43 -15.95 -6.79 -0.28
C ARG A 43 -16.73 -5.98 0.75
N MET A 44 -16.13 -4.95 1.34
CA MET A 44 -16.82 -4.09 2.29
C MET A 44 -17.92 -3.24 1.61
N GLU A 45 -17.70 -2.78 0.39
CA GLU A 45 -18.71 -2.10 -0.43
C GLU A 45 -19.89 -3.03 -0.76
N GLU A 46 -19.62 -4.26 -1.18
CA GLU A 46 -20.63 -5.28 -1.46
C GLU A 46 -21.50 -5.60 -0.23
N HIS A 47 -20.93 -5.47 0.97
CA HIS A 47 -21.63 -5.65 2.25
C HIS A 47 -22.18 -4.34 2.86
N GLY A 48 -22.04 -3.20 2.19
CA GLY A 48 -22.54 -1.90 2.68
C GLY A 48 -21.79 -1.35 3.91
N HIS A 49 -20.52 -1.72 4.09
CA HIS A 49 -19.67 -1.31 5.22
C HIS A 49 -18.71 -0.16 4.88
N THR A 50 -19.11 0.73 3.97
CA THR A 50 -18.32 1.87 3.49
C THR A 50 -18.12 2.96 4.55
N ASP A 51 -19.06 3.13 5.48
CA ASP A 51 -18.99 4.15 6.54
C ASP A 51 -18.33 3.63 7.83
N SER A 52 -17.51 2.58 7.73
CA SER A 52 -16.82 2.01 8.89
C SER A 52 -15.40 2.56 9.03
N ALA A 53 -14.93 2.71 10.28
CA ALA A 53 -13.54 3.08 10.56
C ALA A 53 -12.52 2.14 9.88
N GLN A 54 -12.90 0.89 9.64
CA GLN A 54 -12.08 -0.05 8.91
C GLN A 54 -11.97 0.30 7.41
N TYR A 55 -13.04 0.79 6.78
CA TYR A 55 -13.03 1.22 5.39
C TYR A 55 -12.21 2.52 5.21
N GLU A 56 -12.34 3.46 6.16
CA GLU A 56 -11.50 4.66 6.22
C GLU A 56 -10.02 4.29 6.35
N MET A 57 -9.67 3.40 7.29
CA MET A 57 -8.30 2.91 7.47
C MET A 57 -7.75 2.25 6.19
N LEU A 58 -8.56 1.45 5.49
CA LEU A 58 -8.15 0.84 4.23
C LEU A 58 -7.92 1.89 3.13
N SER A 59 -8.73 2.94 3.09
CA SER A 59 -8.59 4.04 2.14
C SER A 59 -7.32 4.86 2.39
N ASP A 60 -6.99 5.09 3.66
CA ASP A 60 -5.74 5.74 4.04
C ASP A 60 -4.51 4.89 3.67
N LEU A 61 -4.57 3.58 3.92
CA LEU A 61 -3.52 2.64 3.51
C LEU A 61 -3.35 2.63 1.99
N GLU A 62 -4.44 2.58 1.23
CA GLU A 62 -4.41 2.64 -0.24
C GLU A 62 -3.68 3.88 -0.74
N LYS A 63 -3.99 5.05 -0.16
CA LYS A 63 -3.35 6.31 -0.52
C LYS A 63 -1.86 6.28 -0.25
N LYS A 64 -1.44 5.80 0.92
CA LYS A 64 -0.02 5.69 1.30
C LYS A 64 0.74 4.75 0.37
N VAL A 65 0.17 3.59 0.03
CA VAL A 65 0.79 2.64 -0.92
C VAL A 65 0.90 3.24 -2.32
N LYS A 66 -0.10 4.00 -2.79
CA LYS A 66 -0.03 4.74 -4.06
C LYS A 66 1.06 5.82 -4.05
N GLU A 67 1.24 6.54 -2.95
CA GLU A 67 2.32 7.51 -2.78
C GLU A 67 3.70 6.84 -2.82
N ILE A 68 3.87 5.69 -2.16
CA ILE A 68 5.10 4.88 -2.21
C ILE A 68 5.40 4.47 -3.66
N LYS A 69 4.41 3.91 -4.37
CA LYS A 69 4.56 3.53 -5.78
C LYS A 69 4.98 4.73 -6.64
N ALA A 70 4.40 5.91 -6.41
CA ALA A 70 4.76 7.14 -7.14
C ALA A 70 6.17 7.65 -6.82
N ILE A 71 6.64 7.52 -5.57
CA ILE A 71 8.00 7.88 -5.17
C ILE A 71 9.01 6.92 -5.81
N ARG A 72 8.73 5.61 -5.74
CA ARG A 72 9.55 4.56 -6.36
C ARG A 72 9.59 4.72 -7.88
N ALA A 73 8.46 5.04 -8.51
CA ALA A 73 8.39 5.35 -9.94
C ALA A 73 9.37 6.49 -10.34
N LYS A 74 9.59 7.46 -9.45
CA LYS A 74 10.52 8.59 -9.69
C LYS A 74 11.97 8.26 -9.36
N LYS A 75 12.24 7.37 -8.40
CA LYS A 75 13.59 7.10 -7.87
C LYS A 75 14.20 5.79 -8.34
N CYS A 76 13.41 4.72 -8.36
CA CYS A 76 13.84 3.37 -8.73
C CYS A 76 13.82 3.10 -10.24
N HIS A 77 13.10 3.91 -11.03
CA HIS A 77 13.17 3.85 -12.51
C HIS A 77 14.31 4.68 -13.11
N ILE A 78 15.19 5.28 -12.31
CA ILE A 78 16.44 5.82 -12.82
C ILE A 78 17.33 4.63 -13.18
N LYS A 79 17.33 4.29 -14.48
CA LYS A 79 18.06 3.15 -15.05
C LYS A 79 19.53 3.11 -14.61
N PRO A 80 20.09 1.91 -14.44
CA PRO A 80 21.51 1.72 -14.15
C PRO A 80 22.35 2.32 -15.30
N SER A 81 23.40 3.05 -14.91
CA SER A 81 24.50 3.46 -15.78
C SER A 81 25.22 2.24 -16.36
#